data_AF-A0A838F6V1-F1
#
_entry.id   AF-A0A838F6V1-F1
#
_cell.length_a   1.000
_cell.length_b   1.000
_cell.length_c   1.000
_cell.angle_alpha   90.00
_cell.angle_beta   90.00
_cell.angle_gamma   90.00
#
_symmetry.space_group_name_H-M   'P 1'
#
loop_
_entity.id
_entity.type
_entity.pdbx_description
1 polymer ?
#
loop_
_entity_poly.entity_id
_entity_poly.type
_entity_poly.pdbx_seq_one_letter_code
_entity_poly.pdbx_strand_id
1 'polypeptide(L)'
;IQKFSYTTGKNSTDSALIIDAMDILHNKLVDGFCIVSSDSDYTGLAKRLREEGVFVLGIGEQKTPKAFVHSCDNFTFCETLLIEEESEKVPANKQKIKYATLNKSSPMHDLNILNKAFNMVVGDNETAYLSEIGLGLRKLDPSFDHRTYGFKSLAELFRSLNSEFEVLTNDVNGMKVYMVKTK
;
A
#
# COMPACT_ATOMS: atom_id res chain seq x y z
N ILE A 1 19.22 -18.39 -0.44
CA ILE A 1 20.32 -18.95 0.39
C ILE A 1 19.77 -19.15 1.79
N GLN A 2 19.82 -20.36 2.35
CA GLN A 2 19.34 -20.65 3.71
C GLN A 2 20.52 -20.50 4.70
N LYS A 3 20.34 -19.72 5.77
CA LYS A 3 21.34 -19.56 6.84
C LYS A 3 20.91 -20.35 8.08
N PHE A 4 21.82 -21.14 8.63
CA PHE A 4 21.61 -21.90 9.86
C PHE A 4 22.18 -21.12 11.04
N SER A 5 21.45 -21.09 12.16
CA SER A 5 21.88 -20.37 13.36
C SER A 5 23.06 -21.07 14.03
N TYR A 6 24.13 -20.33 14.33
CA TYR A 6 25.29 -20.82 15.07
C TYR A 6 25.06 -20.88 16.59
N THR A 7 24.04 -20.18 17.11
CA THR A 7 23.65 -20.18 18.53
C THR A 7 22.15 -19.88 18.69
N THR A 8 21.44 -20.67 19.48
CA THR A 8 19.99 -20.48 19.76
C THR A 8 19.69 -19.09 20.35
N GLY A 9 18.71 -18.38 19.78
CA GLY A 9 18.19 -17.11 20.33
C GLY A 9 18.88 -15.83 19.86
N LYS A 10 19.68 -15.85 18.78
CA LYS A 10 20.28 -14.64 18.17
C LYS A 10 19.73 -14.38 16.77
N ASN A 11 19.52 -13.11 16.42
CA ASN A 11 19.05 -12.59 15.11
C ASN A 11 20.13 -12.73 14.01
N SER A 12 20.78 -13.90 13.94
CA SER A 12 21.87 -14.19 13.01
C SER A 12 21.41 -14.26 11.55
N THR A 13 20.16 -14.70 11.33
CA THR A 13 19.54 -14.71 10.01
C THR A 13 19.24 -13.29 9.53
N ASP A 14 18.64 -12.46 10.38
CA ASP A 14 18.29 -11.08 10.03
C ASP A 14 19.53 -10.24 9.77
N SER A 15 20.58 -10.43 10.58
CA SER A 15 21.88 -9.78 10.36
C SER A 15 22.48 -10.16 9.01
N ALA A 16 22.43 -11.44 8.63
CA ALA A 16 22.92 -11.88 7.33
C ALA A 16 22.08 -11.33 6.16
N LEU A 17 20.75 -11.32 6.30
CA LEU A 17 19.84 -10.75 5.29
C LEU A 17 20.08 -9.25 5.08
N ILE A 18 20.29 -8.50 6.16
CA ILE A 18 20.57 -7.07 6.08
C ILE A 18 21.92 -6.83 5.38
N ILE A 19 22.96 -7.62 5.70
CA ILE A 19 24.26 -7.52 5.02
C ILE A 19 24.10 -7.78 3.53
N ASP A 20 23.46 -8.90 3.15
CA ASP A 20 23.26 -9.26 1.74
C ASP A 20 22.47 -8.16 0.99
N ALA A 21 21.42 -7.60 1.62
CA ALA A 21 20.64 -6.51 1.03
C ALA A 21 21.45 -5.22 0.83
N MET A 22 22.30 -4.86 1.78
CA MET A 22 23.17 -3.68 1.66
C MET A 22 24.23 -3.85 0.58
N ASP A 23 24.80 -5.05 0.41
CA ASP A 23 25.74 -5.33 -0.67
C ASP A 23 25.06 -5.19 -2.04
N ILE A 24 23.83 -5.70 -2.19
CA ILE A 24 23.04 -5.53 -3.42
C ILE A 24 22.76 -4.05 -3.70
N LEU A 25 22.39 -3.29 -2.67
CA LEU A 25 22.13 -1.85 -2.76
C LEU A 25 23.36 -1.08 -3.26
N HIS A 26 24.52 -1.31 -2.64
CA HIS A 26 25.76 -0.61 -2.98
C HIS A 26 26.30 -0.97 -4.36
N ASN A 27 26.05 -2.20 -4.82
CA ASN A 27 26.38 -2.61 -6.18
C ASN A 27 25.40 -2.05 -7.24
N LYS A 28 24.32 -1.36 -6.82
CA LYS A 28 23.30 -0.77 -7.70
C LYS A 28 22.70 -1.76 -8.70
N LEU A 29 22.47 -2.99 -8.25
CA LEU A 29 22.03 -4.09 -9.10
C LEU A 29 20.50 -4.13 -9.30
N VAL A 30 19.74 -3.38 -8.50
CA VAL A 30 18.28 -3.45 -8.46
C VAL A 30 17.65 -2.07 -8.35
N ASP A 31 16.47 -1.91 -8.95
CA ASP A 31 15.65 -0.69 -8.87
C ASP A 31 14.67 -0.70 -7.68
N GLY A 32 14.55 -1.85 -7.00
CA GLY A 32 13.62 -2.02 -5.89
C GLY A 32 13.93 -3.21 -4.99
N PHE A 33 13.47 -3.12 -3.74
CA PHE A 33 13.51 -4.19 -2.75
C PHE A 33 12.09 -4.56 -2.31
N CYS A 34 11.86 -5.86 -2.10
CA CYS A 34 10.66 -6.37 -1.46
C CYS A 34 11.05 -7.04 -0.13
N ILE A 35 10.56 -6.49 0.99
CA ILE A 35 10.82 -7.03 2.34
C ILE A 35 9.54 -7.68 2.84
N VAL A 36 9.57 -9.01 2.98
CA VAL A 36 8.44 -9.79 3.50
C VAL A 36 8.71 -10.15 4.95
N SER A 37 8.18 -9.35 5.88
CA SER A 37 8.37 -9.55 7.32
C SER A 37 7.31 -8.77 8.12
N SER A 38 7.12 -9.16 9.38
CA SER A 38 6.38 -8.34 10.38
C SER A 38 7.29 -7.87 11.52
N ASP A 39 8.60 -8.12 11.42
CA ASP A 39 9.59 -7.74 12.41
C ASP A 39 10.02 -6.27 12.24
N SER A 40 10.06 -5.52 13.34
CA SER A 40 10.50 -4.13 13.38
C SER A 40 11.99 -3.95 13.09
N ASP A 41 12.81 -5.00 13.21
CA ASP A 41 14.27 -4.90 13.01
C ASP A 41 14.63 -4.44 11.58
N TYR A 42 13.75 -4.68 10.60
CA TYR A 42 13.93 -4.26 9.21
C TYR A 42 13.63 -2.78 8.94
N THR A 43 13.12 -2.04 9.93
CA THR A 43 12.77 -0.61 9.79
C THR A 43 13.97 0.23 9.35
N GLY A 44 15.15 -0.03 9.91
CA GLY A 44 16.38 0.69 9.56
C GLY A 44 16.84 0.41 8.13
N LEU A 45 16.76 -0.85 7.70
CA LEU A 45 17.08 -1.26 6.33
C LEU A 45 16.14 -0.57 5.32
N ALA A 46 14.83 -0.69 5.52
CA ALA A 46 13.83 -0.10 4.63
C ALA A 46 14.00 1.42 4.49
N LYS A 47 14.25 2.11 5.61
CA LYS A 47 14.52 3.55 5.58
C LYS A 47 15.77 3.88 4.76
N ARG A 48 16.87 3.14 4.97
CA ARG A 48 18.12 3.38 4.25
C ARG A 48 17.98 3.13 2.76
N LEU A 49 17.28 2.07 2.36
CA LEU A 49 17.01 1.75 0.95
C LEU A 49 16.27 2.90 0.26
N ARG A 50 15.26 3.47 0.93
CA ARG A 50 14.51 4.64 0.40
C ARG A 50 15.35 5.90 0.33
N GLU A 51 16.22 6.13 1.32
CA GLU A 51 17.13 7.28 1.32
C GLU A 51 18.11 7.25 0.12
N GLU A 52 18.49 6.06 -0.34
CA GLU A 52 19.27 5.87 -1.57
C GLU A 52 18.42 5.96 -2.86
N GLY A 53 17.12 6.26 -2.73
CA GLY A 53 16.20 6.43 -3.85
C GLY A 53 15.70 5.13 -4.47
N VAL A 54 15.89 3.99 -3.80
CA VAL A 54 15.43 2.68 -4.27
C VAL A 54 14.02 2.41 -3.74
N PHE A 55 13.14 1.89 -4.60
CA PHE A 55 11.75 1.60 -4.23
C PHE A 55 11.67 0.45 -3.21
N VAL A 56 10.92 0.62 -2.14
CA VAL A 56 10.74 -0.42 -1.10
C VAL A 56 9.27 -0.83 -0.98
N LEU A 57 9.00 -2.10 -1.31
CA LEU A 57 7.74 -2.79 -1.03
C LEU A 57 7.86 -3.58 0.27
N GLY A 58 7.04 -3.26 1.26
CA GLY A 58 6.86 -4.07 2.46
C GLY A 58 5.67 -5.01 2.32
N ILE A 59 5.81 -6.23 2.83
CA ILE A 59 4.70 -7.18 2.96
C ILE A 59 4.75 -7.77 4.37
N GLY A 60 3.64 -7.73 5.09
CA GLY A 60 3.57 -8.28 6.44
C GLY A 60 2.14 -8.47 6.93
N GLU A 61 1.99 -8.97 8.15
CA GLU A 61 0.69 -9.17 8.78
C GLU A 61 0.15 -7.85 9.38
N GLN A 62 -1.14 -7.78 9.70
CA GLN A 62 -1.74 -6.60 10.34
C GLN A 62 -1.09 -6.21 11.67
N LYS A 63 -0.44 -7.16 12.36
CA LYS A 63 0.29 -6.89 13.61
C LYS A 63 1.61 -6.13 13.41
N THR A 64 2.02 -5.91 12.16
CA THR A 64 3.29 -5.25 11.83
C THR A 64 3.36 -3.85 12.45
N PRO A 65 4.45 -3.50 13.15
CA PRO A 65 4.60 -2.18 13.75
C PRO A 65 4.52 -1.04 12.72
N LYS A 66 3.78 0.03 13.06
CA LYS A 66 3.62 1.21 12.17
C LYS A 66 4.94 1.83 11.73
N ALA A 67 5.98 1.73 12.57
CA ALA A 67 7.31 2.23 12.23
C ALA A 67 7.89 1.52 10.99
N PHE A 68 7.74 0.19 10.90
CA PHE A 68 8.20 -0.56 9.73
C PHE A 68 7.33 -0.28 8.50
N VAL A 69 6.01 -0.23 8.68
CA VAL A 69 5.06 0.13 7.60
C VAL A 69 5.42 1.48 6.96
N HIS A 70 5.63 2.52 7.77
CA HIS A 70 5.97 3.87 7.29
C HIS A 70 7.41 3.99 6.75
N SER A 71 8.26 3.00 7.02
CA SER A 71 9.60 2.94 6.44
C SER A 71 9.64 2.41 5.01
N CYS A 72 8.52 1.94 4.46
CA CYS A 72 8.38 1.48 3.07
C CYS A 72 7.75 2.56 2.17
N ASP A 73 7.84 2.42 0.84
CA ASP A 73 7.10 3.27 -0.11
C ASP A 73 5.67 2.74 -0.35
N ASN A 74 5.50 1.42 -0.29
CA ASN A 74 4.22 0.74 -0.33
C ASN A 74 4.28 -0.43 0.64
N PHE A 75 3.19 -0.68 1.36
CA PHE A 75 3.06 -1.78 2.30
C PHE A 75 1.77 -2.55 2.04
N THR A 76 1.87 -3.85 1.76
CA THR A 76 0.72 -4.71 1.53
C THR A 76 0.56 -5.70 2.68
N PHE A 77 -0.65 -5.75 3.25
CA PHE A 77 -0.96 -6.75 4.28
C PHE A 77 -1.25 -8.11 3.67
N CYS A 78 -0.73 -9.18 4.26
CA CYS A 78 -0.97 -10.56 3.81
C CYS A 78 -2.47 -10.89 3.77
N GLU A 79 -3.24 -10.38 4.74
CA GLU A 79 -4.68 -10.58 4.83
C GLU A 79 -5.44 -9.98 3.64
N THR A 80 -4.92 -8.90 3.05
CA THR A 80 -5.50 -8.30 1.84
C THR A 80 -5.29 -9.20 0.62
N LEU A 81 -4.13 -9.87 0.53
CA LEU A 81 -3.79 -10.76 -0.60
C LEU A 81 -4.69 -12.02 -0.61
N LEU A 82 -4.97 -12.59 0.56
CA LEU A 82 -5.82 -13.78 0.68
C LEU A 82 -7.26 -13.55 0.18
N ILE A 83 -7.73 -12.30 0.22
CA ILE A 83 -9.09 -11.98 -0.22
C ILE A 83 -9.19 -11.98 -1.75
N GLU A 84 -8.13 -11.60 -2.46
CA GLU A 84 -8.12 -11.66 -3.93
C GLU A 84 -8.30 -13.10 -4.41
N GLU A 85 -7.52 -14.04 -3.83
CA GLU A 85 -7.59 -15.45 -4.21
C GLU A 85 -8.96 -16.09 -3.95
N GLU A 86 -9.66 -15.68 -2.89
CA GLU A 86 -11.02 -16.15 -2.61
C GLU A 86 -12.08 -15.45 -3.48
N SER A 87 -11.87 -14.18 -3.85
CA SER A 87 -12.84 -13.40 -4.63
C SER A 87 -13.01 -13.91 -6.06
N GLU A 88 -11.99 -14.58 -6.61
CA GLU A 88 -12.05 -15.24 -7.92
C GLU A 88 -12.85 -16.56 -7.89
N LYS A 89 -13.05 -17.15 -6.72
CA LYS A 89 -13.65 -18.50 -6.56
C LYS A 89 -15.12 -18.50 -6.10
N VAL A 90 -15.72 -17.34 -5.79
CA VAL A 90 -17.06 -17.27 -5.16
C VAL A 90 -17.99 -16.26 -5.87
N PRO A 91 -19.30 -16.60 -6.09
CA PRO A 91 -20.26 -15.68 -6.71
C PRO A 91 -20.39 -14.33 -5.98
N ALA A 92 -20.56 -13.26 -6.76
CA ALA A 92 -20.52 -11.86 -6.34
C ALA A 92 -21.40 -11.47 -5.13
N ASN A 93 -22.46 -12.24 -4.82
CA ASN A 93 -23.41 -11.89 -3.76
C ASN A 93 -22.93 -12.22 -2.33
N LYS A 94 -21.87 -13.01 -2.17
CA LYS A 94 -21.22 -13.28 -0.85
C LYS A 94 -19.97 -12.44 -0.59
N GLN A 95 -19.51 -11.68 -1.59
CA GLN A 95 -18.29 -10.88 -1.50
C GLN A 95 -18.43 -9.75 -0.48
N LYS A 96 -19.57 -9.03 -0.44
CA LYS A 96 -19.81 -7.90 0.48
C LYS A 96 -19.69 -8.23 1.98
N ILE A 97 -19.85 -9.50 2.38
CA ILE A 97 -19.91 -9.91 3.80
C ILE A 97 -18.51 -10.16 4.39
N LYS A 98 -17.51 -10.57 3.58
CA LYS A 98 -16.15 -10.89 4.06
C LYS A 98 -15.17 -9.71 4.02
N TYR A 99 -15.37 -8.73 3.14
CA TYR A 99 -14.55 -7.51 3.18
C TYR A 99 -14.80 -6.65 4.44
N ALA A 100 -15.97 -6.83 5.09
CA ALA A 100 -16.31 -6.16 6.34
C ALA A 100 -15.55 -6.69 7.58
N THR A 101 -14.83 -7.82 7.47
CA THR A 101 -14.05 -8.42 8.56
C THR A 101 -12.59 -7.95 8.65
N LEU A 102 -12.13 -7.09 7.73
CA LEU A 102 -10.85 -6.39 7.86
C LEU A 102 -11.05 -5.19 8.78
N ASN A 103 -10.30 -5.15 9.88
CA ASN A 103 -10.48 -4.25 11.03
C ASN A 103 -10.12 -2.77 10.79
N LYS A 104 -10.31 -2.22 9.59
CA LYS A 104 -10.41 -0.76 9.45
C LYS A 104 -11.88 -0.37 9.46
N SER A 105 -12.22 0.51 10.40
CA SER A 105 -13.49 1.23 10.46
C SER A 105 -13.86 1.78 9.08
N SER A 106 -15.16 2.01 8.87
CA SER A 106 -15.74 2.62 7.66
C SER A 106 -14.78 3.59 6.95
N PRO A 107 -14.74 3.62 5.59
CA PRO A 107 -13.98 4.61 4.81
C PRO A 107 -14.07 6.05 5.33
N MET A 108 -15.15 6.36 6.06
CA MET A 108 -15.38 7.60 6.80
C MET A 108 -14.24 7.98 7.77
N HIS A 109 -13.54 7.03 8.40
CA HIS A 109 -12.40 7.33 9.29
C HIS A 109 -11.16 7.80 8.54
N ASP A 110 -11.01 7.41 7.27
CA ASP A 110 -9.88 7.75 6.43
C ASP A 110 -10.21 8.88 5.42
N LEU A 111 -11.39 9.51 5.54
CA LEU A 111 -11.74 10.73 4.78
C LEU A 111 -10.69 11.83 4.93
N ASN A 112 -10.08 11.95 6.10
CA ASN A 112 -9.00 12.92 6.32
C ASN A 112 -7.78 12.66 5.43
N ILE A 113 -7.40 11.39 5.24
CA ILE A 113 -6.27 11.01 4.38
C ILE A 113 -6.65 11.17 2.90
N LEU A 114 -7.89 10.81 2.53
CA LEU A 114 -8.41 10.99 1.18
C LEU A 114 -8.47 12.47 0.77
N ASN A 115 -9.04 13.32 1.64
CA ASN A 115 -9.08 14.77 1.45
C ASN A 115 -7.67 15.37 1.39
N LYS A 116 -6.75 14.92 2.26
CA LYS A 116 -5.37 15.39 2.23
C LYS A 116 -4.65 14.98 0.94
N ALA A 117 -4.82 13.75 0.47
CA ALA A 117 -4.24 13.28 -0.79
C ALA A 117 -4.80 14.04 -1.99
N PHE A 118 -6.12 14.28 -1.99
CA PHE A 118 -6.77 15.10 -3.01
C PHE A 118 -6.20 16.53 -3.04
N ASN A 119 -6.15 17.20 -1.89
CA ASN A 119 -5.64 18.57 -1.77
C ASN A 119 -4.15 18.69 -2.15
N MET A 120 -3.36 17.64 -1.95
CA MET A 120 -1.96 17.61 -2.39
C MET A 120 -1.79 17.55 -3.91
N VAL A 121 -2.81 17.07 -4.64
CA VAL A 121 -2.74 16.82 -6.09
C VAL A 121 -3.51 17.87 -6.88
N VAL A 122 -4.66 18.30 -6.37
CA VAL A 122 -5.58 19.21 -7.09
C VAL A 122 -4.95 20.56 -7.40
N GLY A 123 -4.11 21.10 -6.50
CA GLY A 123 -3.46 22.39 -6.68
C GLY A 123 -4.47 23.50 -6.96
N ASP A 124 -4.29 24.21 -8.07
CA ASP A 124 -5.19 25.28 -8.55
C ASP A 124 -6.30 24.77 -9.49
N ASN A 125 -6.30 23.48 -9.84
CA ASN A 125 -7.33 22.90 -10.69
C ASN A 125 -8.57 22.55 -9.86
N GLU A 126 -9.73 22.38 -10.50
CA GLU A 126 -10.94 21.90 -9.81
C GLU A 126 -11.01 20.36 -9.73
N THR A 127 -10.21 19.68 -10.57
CA THR A 127 -10.23 18.22 -10.73
C THR A 127 -8.82 17.67 -10.65
N ALA A 128 -8.70 16.44 -10.12
CA ALA A 128 -7.44 15.72 -9.96
C ALA A 128 -7.54 14.32 -10.59
N TYR A 129 -6.45 13.84 -11.19
CA TYR A 129 -6.43 12.48 -11.74
C TYR A 129 -6.42 11.45 -10.61
N LEU A 130 -7.26 10.42 -10.74
CA LEU A 130 -7.37 9.37 -9.73
C LEU A 130 -6.05 8.61 -9.52
N SER A 131 -5.23 8.47 -10.57
CA SER A 131 -3.89 7.89 -10.50
C SER A 131 -2.95 8.71 -9.61
N GLU A 132 -2.97 10.02 -9.74
CA GLU A 132 -2.14 10.93 -8.95
C GLU A 132 -2.61 10.96 -7.49
N ILE A 133 -3.92 10.96 -7.25
CA ILE A 133 -4.48 10.78 -5.90
C ILE A 133 -4.01 9.47 -5.30
N GLY A 134 -4.01 8.37 -6.07
CA GLY A 134 -3.49 7.07 -5.63
C GLY A 134 -2.02 7.12 -5.22
N LEU A 135 -1.19 7.87 -5.95
CA LEU A 135 0.21 8.11 -5.56
C LEU A 135 0.33 8.98 -4.31
N GLY A 136 -0.49 10.02 -4.19
CA GLY A 136 -0.59 10.87 -3.00
C GLY A 136 -0.98 10.08 -1.75
N LEU A 137 -1.92 9.15 -1.89
CA LEU A 137 -2.37 8.27 -0.81
C LEU A 137 -1.24 7.41 -0.27
N ARG A 138 -0.46 6.76 -1.16
CA ARG A 138 0.70 5.96 -0.74
C ARG A 138 1.80 6.79 -0.08
N LYS A 139 1.98 8.05 -0.49
CA LYS A 139 2.92 8.97 0.16
C LYS A 139 2.48 9.34 1.58
N LEU A 140 1.18 9.41 1.85
CA LEU A 140 0.62 9.74 3.16
C LEU A 140 0.54 8.52 4.08
N ASP A 141 0.09 7.40 3.54
CA ASP A 141 -0.04 6.11 4.21
C ASP A 141 0.39 5.01 3.22
N PRO A 142 1.62 4.47 3.36
CA PRO A 142 2.12 3.38 2.53
C PRO A 142 1.24 2.13 2.58
N SER A 143 0.45 1.95 3.64
CA SER A 143 -0.44 0.80 3.81
C SER A 143 -1.84 1.00 3.23
N PHE A 144 -2.09 2.16 2.60
CA PHE A 144 -3.38 2.45 2.02
C PHE A 144 -3.71 1.50 0.86
N ASP A 145 -4.84 0.81 0.98
CA ASP A 145 -5.35 -0.10 -0.03
C ASP A 145 -6.88 -0.06 -0.07
N HIS A 146 -7.46 0.16 -1.24
CA HIS A 146 -8.91 0.20 -1.42
C HIS A 146 -9.59 -1.16 -1.13
N ARG A 147 -8.84 -2.26 -1.29
CA ARG A 147 -9.31 -3.63 -1.00
C ARG A 147 -9.56 -3.84 0.48
N THR A 148 -8.82 -3.15 1.34
CA THR A 148 -9.03 -3.19 2.80
C THR A 148 -10.41 -2.68 3.20
N TYR A 149 -11.04 -1.83 2.39
CA TYR A 149 -12.41 -1.34 2.60
C TYR A 149 -13.45 -2.08 1.74
N GLY A 150 -13.04 -3.10 1.00
CA GLY A 150 -13.93 -3.93 0.19
C GLY A 150 -14.21 -3.43 -1.23
N PHE A 151 -13.42 -2.49 -1.74
CA PHE A 151 -13.57 -2.00 -3.11
C PHE A 151 -12.58 -2.66 -4.06
N LYS A 152 -13.03 -2.97 -5.28
CA LYS A 152 -12.19 -3.60 -6.32
C LYS A 152 -11.26 -2.62 -7.01
N SER A 153 -11.57 -1.33 -6.91
CA SER A 153 -10.74 -0.26 -7.48
C SER A 153 -10.85 1.00 -6.65
N LEU A 154 -9.84 1.86 -6.75
CA LEU A 154 -9.86 3.19 -6.16
C LEU A 154 -11.06 4.02 -6.67
N ALA A 155 -11.46 3.83 -7.93
CA ALA A 155 -12.60 4.54 -8.51
C ALA A 155 -13.92 4.14 -7.82
N GLU A 156 -14.08 2.86 -7.45
CA GLU A 156 -15.24 2.37 -6.73
C GLU A 156 -15.29 2.91 -5.29
N LEU A 157 -14.14 2.99 -4.61
CA LEU A 157 -14.04 3.65 -3.31
C LEU A 157 -14.51 5.11 -3.38
N PHE A 158 -13.96 5.91 -4.30
CA PHE A 158 -14.38 7.32 -4.43
C PHE A 158 -15.84 7.48 -4.85
N ARG A 159 -16.39 6.58 -5.68
CA ARG A 159 -17.83 6.58 -6.02
C ARG A 159 -18.72 6.27 -4.81
N SER A 160 -18.24 5.44 -3.87
CA SER A 160 -18.98 5.16 -2.63
C SER A 160 -19.07 6.40 -1.72
N LEU A 161 -18.12 7.33 -1.84
CA LEU A 161 -18.03 8.59 -1.11
C LEU A 161 -18.71 9.75 -1.85
N ASN A 162 -19.88 9.48 -2.42
CA ASN A 162 -20.63 10.42 -3.26
C ASN A 162 -21.11 11.69 -2.53
N SER A 163 -21.01 11.74 -1.20
CA SER A 163 -21.33 12.92 -0.39
C SER A 163 -20.25 13.99 -0.47
N GLU A 164 -18.97 13.61 -0.66
CA GLU A 164 -17.84 14.55 -0.68
C GLU A 164 -17.16 14.63 -2.04
N PHE A 165 -17.16 13.53 -2.81
CA PHE A 165 -16.45 13.44 -4.09
C PHE A 165 -17.39 13.13 -5.26
N GLU A 166 -17.05 13.66 -6.43
CA GLU A 166 -17.62 13.29 -7.72
C GLU A 166 -16.54 12.68 -8.61
N VAL A 167 -16.80 11.47 -9.13
CA VAL A 167 -15.88 10.75 -10.02
C VAL A 167 -16.31 10.96 -11.47
N LEU A 168 -15.48 11.66 -12.23
CA LEU A 168 -15.63 11.87 -13.66
C LEU A 168 -14.88 10.78 -14.43
N THR A 169 -15.41 10.39 -15.59
CA THR A 169 -14.78 9.40 -16.47
C THR A 169 -14.65 9.99 -17.86
N ASN A 170 -13.41 10.09 -18.35
CA ASN A 170 -13.10 10.54 -19.70
C ASN A 170 -12.57 9.35 -20.50
N ASP A 171 -12.86 9.31 -21.80
CA ASP A 171 -12.25 8.36 -22.72
C ASP A 171 -11.17 9.09 -23.51
N VAL A 172 -9.92 8.64 -23.36
CA VAL A 172 -8.77 9.18 -24.09
C VAL A 172 -8.13 8.03 -24.85
N ASN A 173 -8.24 8.05 -26.17
CA ASN A 173 -7.71 7.01 -27.07
C ASN A 173 -8.17 5.58 -26.72
N GLY A 174 -9.43 5.41 -26.30
CA GLY A 174 -9.99 4.09 -25.92
C GLY A 174 -9.62 3.66 -24.51
N MET A 175 -8.92 4.49 -23.74
CA MET A 175 -8.61 4.25 -22.33
C MET A 175 -9.49 5.12 -21.44
N LYS A 176 -10.15 4.48 -20.46
CA LYS A 176 -10.92 5.19 -19.44
C LYS A 176 -9.98 5.85 -18.43
N VAL A 177 -9.98 7.17 -18.40
CA VAL A 177 -9.28 8.00 -17.43
C VAL A 177 -10.27 8.49 -16.39
N TYR A 178 -9.98 8.25 -15.11
CA TYR A 178 -10.82 8.68 -14.00
C TYR A 178 -10.25 9.95 -13.36
N MET A 179 -11.11 10.93 -13.16
CA MET A 179 -10.80 12.17 -12.45
C MET A 179 -11.75 12.31 -11.26
N VAL A 180 -11.32 13.01 -10.23
CA VAL A 180 -12.12 13.29 -9.03
C VAL A 180 -12.19 14.80 -8.85
N LYS A 181 -13.33 15.30 -8.39
CA LYS A 181 -13.47 16.65 -7.81
C LYS A 181 -14.26 16.59 -6.51
N THR A 182 -14.06 17.57 -5.65
CA THR A 182 -14.89 17.79 -4.46
C THR A 182 -16.24 18.38 -4.86
N LYS A 183 -17.28 18.08 -4.08
CA LYS A 183 -18.60 18.69 -4.22
C LYS A 183 -18.75 19.99 -3.43
#